data_AF-A0A368RK84-F1
#
_entry.id   AF-A0A368RK84-F1
#
_cell.length_a   1.000
_cell.length_b   1.000
_cell.length_c   1.000
_cell.angle_alpha   90.00
_cell.angle_beta   90.00
_cell.angle_gamma   90.00
#
_symmetry.space_group_name_H-M   'P 1'
#
loop_
_entity.id
_entity.type
_entity.pdbx_description
1 polymer ?
#
loop_
_entity_poly.entity_id
_entity_poly.type
_entity_poly.pdbx_seq_one_letter_code
_entity_poly.pdbx_strand_id
1 'polypeptide(L)'
;MAIRPAPLLHSPLARHVAIHPVAPGRPGFSPPHPPPPLFVLDCRFSKMPSHKTFQIKKKLAKKMRQNRPIPYWIRMRTDNTIRYNAKRRHWRRTKLGF
;
A
#
# COMPACT_ATOMS: atom_id res chain seq x y z
N MET A 1 -21.20 -42.38 -33.19
CA MET A 1 -19.77 -42.22 -32.86
C MET A 1 -18.97 -42.20 -34.14
N ALA A 2 -18.43 -41.04 -34.51
CA ALA A 2 -17.33 -40.95 -35.48
C ALA A 2 -16.55 -39.67 -35.13
N ILE A 3 -15.48 -39.85 -34.36
CA ILE A 3 -14.45 -38.85 -34.13
C ILE A 3 -13.46 -39.00 -35.28
N ARG A 4 -13.11 -37.90 -35.97
CA ARG A 4 -11.73 -37.63 -36.42
C ARG A 4 -11.51 -36.19 -36.89
N PRO A 5 -10.28 -35.65 -36.73
CA PRO A 5 -10.00 -34.26 -36.35
C PRO A 5 -9.62 -33.31 -37.50
N ALA A 6 -9.56 -32.02 -37.16
CA ALA A 6 -9.07 -30.91 -38.00
C ALA A 6 -7.55 -30.98 -38.29
N PRO A 7 -7.10 -30.55 -39.47
CA PRO A 7 -5.71 -30.15 -39.71
C PRO A 7 -5.56 -28.62 -39.74
N LEU A 8 -4.66 -28.12 -38.89
CA LEU A 8 -4.08 -26.77 -38.98
C LEU A 8 -3.08 -26.75 -40.14
N LEU A 9 -3.25 -25.83 -41.10
CA LEU A 9 -2.16 -25.43 -41.99
C LEU A 9 -2.05 -23.90 -42.02
N HIS A 10 -0.85 -23.47 -41.66
CA HIS A 10 -0.40 -22.09 -41.66
C HIS A 10 -0.22 -21.64 -43.11
N SER A 11 -0.74 -20.46 -43.46
CA SER A 11 -0.43 -19.81 -44.73
C SER A 11 0.60 -18.71 -44.47
N PRO A 12 1.81 -18.78 -45.06
CA PRO A 12 2.83 -17.76 -44.92
C PRO A 12 2.85 -16.82 -46.14
N LEU A 13 3.34 -15.60 -45.89
CA LEU A 13 3.89 -14.62 -46.83
C LEU A 13 2.97 -13.51 -47.39
N ALA A 14 3.57 -12.32 -47.30
CA ALA A 14 3.26 -11.04 -47.92
C ALA A 14 2.13 -10.26 -47.24
N ARG A 15 2.38 -9.08 -46.66
CA ARG A 15 3.02 -7.94 -47.33
C ARG A 15 3.71 -7.05 -46.29
N HIS A 16 4.99 -6.78 -46.53
CA HIS A 16 5.68 -5.64 -45.95
C HIS A 16 5.02 -4.37 -46.50
N VAL A 17 4.32 -3.64 -45.63
CA VAL A 17 3.96 -2.24 -45.88
C VAL A 17 4.90 -1.39 -45.05
N ALA A 18 5.60 -0.50 -45.75
CA ALA A 18 6.64 0.37 -45.25
C ALA A 18 6.19 1.18 -44.02
N ILE A 19 7.00 1.11 -42.96
CA ILE A 19 6.93 2.06 -41.85
C ILE A 19 7.65 3.33 -42.34
N HIS A 20 6.89 4.39 -42.61
CA HIS A 20 7.46 5.74 -42.70
C HIS A 20 7.83 6.21 -41.28
N PRO A 21 9.08 6.63 -40.99
CA PRO A 21 9.38 7.24 -39.70
C PRO A 21 8.83 8.66 -39.69
N VAL A 22 7.69 8.88 -39.04
CA VAL A 22 7.31 10.21 -38.55
C VAL A 22 8.24 10.55 -37.40
N ALA A 23 9.06 11.58 -37.60
CA ALA A 23 9.90 12.15 -36.55
C ALA A 23 9.01 12.60 -35.37
N PRO A 24 9.33 12.25 -34.11
CA PRO A 24 8.63 12.82 -32.97
C PRO A 24 8.98 14.31 -32.88
N GLY A 25 8.01 15.17 -33.20
CA GLY A 25 8.06 16.58 -32.86
C GLY A 25 8.35 16.74 -31.36
N ARG A 26 9.33 17.59 -31.04
CA ARG A 26 9.75 17.97 -29.69
C ARG A 26 8.55 18.10 -28.74
N PRO A 27 8.49 17.39 -27.60
CA PRO A 27 7.61 17.83 -26.52
C PRO A 27 8.11 19.22 -26.09
N GLY A 28 7.25 20.22 -26.31
CA GLY A 28 7.48 21.59 -25.87
C GLY A 28 7.81 21.60 -24.39
N PHE A 29 8.89 22.29 -24.05
CA PHE A 29 9.25 22.62 -22.68
C PHE A 29 8.13 23.49 -22.10
N SER A 30 7.18 22.88 -21.41
CA SER A 30 6.28 23.60 -20.52
C SER A 30 7.13 24.19 -19.39
N PRO A 31 7.10 25.51 -19.14
CA PRO A 31 7.88 26.11 -18.05
C PRO A 31 7.48 25.44 -16.72
N PRO A 32 8.45 25.18 -15.81
CA PRO A 32 8.15 24.55 -14.54
C PRO A 32 7.20 25.46 -13.75
N HIS A 33 6.09 24.88 -13.32
CA HIS A 33 5.15 25.50 -12.38
C HIS A 33 5.93 25.99 -11.16
N PRO A 34 5.64 27.18 -10.60
CA PRO A 34 6.29 27.62 -9.37
C PRO A 34 6.03 26.57 -8.28
N PRO A 35 7.03 26.25 -7.44
CA PRO A 35 6.82 25.35 -6.33
C PRO A 35 5.67 25.90 -5.47
N PRO A 36 4.73 25.08 -5.01
CA PRO A 36 3.74 25.53 -4.04
C PRO A 36 4.50 26.16 -2.86
N PRO A 37 4.03 27.28 -2.29
CA PRO A 37 4.66 27.85 -1.10
C PRO A 37 4.79 26.72 -0.10
N LEU A 38 6.03 26.46 0.32
CA LEU A 38 6.34 25.41 1.28
C LEU A 38 5.44 25.68 2.49
N PHE A 39 4.35 24.93 2.57
CA PHE A 39 3.51 24.87 3.73
C PHE A 39 4.49 24.61 4.86
N VAL A 40 4.66 25.63 5.71
CA VAL A 40 5.61 25.64 6.80
C VAL A 40 5.25 24.44 7.64
N LEU A 41 5.97 23.34 7.44
CA LEU A 41 5.88 22.17 8.28
C LEU A 41 6.40 22.65 9.62
N ASP A 42 5.45 23.03 10.47
CA ASP A 42 5.57 23.20 11.90
C ASP A 42 6.65 22.26 12.44
N CYS A 43 7.88 22.80 12.59
CA CYS A 43 9.02 22.13 13.20
C CYS A 43 8.79 22.05 14.71
N ARG A 44 7.68 21.45 15.14
CA ARG A 44 7.46 21.14 16.55
C ARG A 44 8.39 20.00 16.94
N PHE A 45 9.55 20.39 17.47
CA PHE A 45 10.50 19.58 18.23
C PHE A 45 10.84 18.23 17.57
N SER A 46 11.91 18.22 16.78
CA SER A 46 12.62 17.00 16.39
C SER A 46 13.16 16.27 17.63
N LYS A 47 12.29 15.57 18.36
CA LYS A 47 12.71 14.41 19.15
C LYS A 47 13.12 13.36 18.14
N MET A 48 14.42 13.13 18.01
CA MET A 48 14.96 12.03 17.20
C MET A 48 14.13 10.76 17.50
N PRO A 49 13.41 10.19 16.52
CA PRO A 49 12.44 9.14 16.79
C PRO A 49 13.07 7.89 17.40
N SER A 50 14.37 7.68 17.18
CA SER A 50 15.19 6.61 17.77
C SER A 50 15.50 6.82 19.25
N HIS A 51 15.73 8.06 19.68
CA HIS A 51 16.18 8.37 21.04
C HIS A 51 14.97 8.63 21.97
N LYS A 52 14.56 7.57 22.67
CA LYS A 52 13.36 7.55 23.53
C LYS A 52 13.70 7.18 24.97
N THR A 53 13.05 7.83 25.94
CA THR A 53 13.18 7.51 27.36
C THR A 53 12.60 6.13 27.69
N PHE A 54 13.01 5.53 28.80
CA PHE A 54 12.54 4.21 29.23
C PHE A 54 11.01 4.16 29.45
N GLN A 55 10.42 5.23 29.98
CA GLN A 55 8.97 5.32 30.17
C GLN A 55 8.21 5.27 28.84
N ILE A 56 8.68 6.00 27.82
CA ILE A 56 8.08 5.94 26.48
C ILE A 56 8.26 4.56 25.85
N LYS A 57 9.44 3.94 25.98
CA LYS A 57 9.69 2.57 25.51
C LYS A 57 8.70 1.58 26.15
N LYS A 58 8.46 1.67 27.46
CA LYS A 58 7.44 0.86 28.17
C LYS A 58 6.04 1.07 27.61
N LYS A 59 5.61 2.32 27.43
CA LYS A 59 4.29 2.66 26.84
C LYS A 59 4.14 2.08 25.44
N LEU A 60 5.15 2.26 24.57
CA LEU A 60 5.16 1.71 23.21
C LEU A 60 5.10 0.18 23.21
N ALA A 61 5.90 -0.48 24.04
CA ALA A 61 5.87 -1.93 24.18
C ALA A 61 4.51 -2.44 24.64
N LYS A 62 3.87 -1.79 25.63
CA LYS A 62 2.52 -2.16 26.08
C LYS A 62 1.48 -1.99 24.99
N LYS A 63 1.51 -0.86 24.26
CA LYS A 63 0.59 -0.61 23.13
C LYS A 63 0.78 -1.60 21.98
N MET A 64 2.01 -2.05 21.74
CA MET A 64 2.28 -3.13 20.79
C MET A 64 1.71 -4.47 21.28
N ARG A 65 1.90 -4.81 22.56
CA ARG A 65 1.35 -6.05 23.14
C ARG A 65 -0.18 -6.09 23.18
N GLN A 66 -0.85 -4.94 23.37
CA GLN A 66 -2.32 -4.85 23.36
C GLN A 66 -2.92 -4.98 21.95
N ASN A 67 -2.15 -4.70 20.90
CA ASN A 67 -2.62 -4.68 19.53
C ASN A 67 -2.65 -6.08 18.89
N ARG A 68 -3.37 -7.02 19.52
CA ARG A 68 -3.46 -8.42 19.11
C ARG A 68 -4.92 -8.82 18.85
N PRO A 69 -5.18 -9.82 17.98
CA PRO A 69 -6.52 -10.39 17.82
C PRO A 69 -6.93 -11.17 19.07
N ILE A 70 -8.24 -11.37 19.23
CA ILE A 70 -8.80 -12.19 20.33
C ILE A 70 -8.48 -13.67 20.06
N PRO A 71 -8.06 -14.45 21.07
CA PRO A 71 -7.83 -15.88 20.94
C PRO A 71 -9.10 -16.64 20.55
N TYR A 72 -8.95 -17.74 19.79
CA TYR A 72 -10.09 -18.51 19.28
C TYR A 72 -10.91 -19.17 20.39
N TRP A 73 -10.26 -19.77 21.39
CA TRP A 73 -10.93 -20.44 22.50
C TRP A 73 -11.84 -19.51 23.32
N ILE A 74 -11.51 -18.21 23.39
CA ILE A 74 -12.39 -17.21 24.02
C ILE A 74 -13.71 -17.10 23.26
N ARG A 75 -13.70 -17.18 21.92
CA ARG A 75 -14.92 -17.12 21.11
C ARG A 75 -15.83 -18.33 21.32
N MET A 76 -15.25 -19.46 21.72
CA MET A 76 -15.97 -20.71 21.97
C MET A 76 -16.55 -20.80 23.38
N ARG A 77 -16.23 -19.86 24.28
CA ARG A 77 -16.81 -19.85 25.63
C ARG A 77 -18.32 -19.55 25.57
N THR A 78 -19.09 -20.30 26.36
CA THR A 78 -20.53 -20.05 26.57
C THR A 78 -20.76 -18.65 27.12
N ASP A 79 -21.87 -18.03 26.71
CA ASP A 79 -22.30 -16.68 27.11
C ASP A 79 -21.29 -15.55 26.85
N ASN A 80 -20.36 -15.75 25.91
CA ASN A 80 -19.44 -14.69 25.50
C ASN A 80 -20.01 -13.86 24.34
N THR A 81 -20.24 -12.57 24.60
CA THR A 81 -20.68 -11.57 23.61
C THR A 81 -19.53 -10.97 22.80
N ILE A 82 -18.27 -11.17 23.22
CA ILE A 82 -17.10 -10.53 22.63
C ILE A 82 -16.65 -11.30 21.37
N ARG A 83 -16.83 -10.69 20.19
CA ARG A 83 -16.47 -11.27 18.88
C ARG A 83 -15.11 -10.81 18.36
N TYR A 84 -14.78 -9.53 18.53
CA TYR A 84 -13.55 -8.91 18.01
C TYR A 84 -12.99 -7.86 18.99
N ASN A 85 -11.72 -7.49 18.83
CA ASN A 85 -11.08 -6.48 19.67
C ASN A 85 -11.39 -5.08 19.12
N ALA A 86 -12.43 -4.43 19.67
CA ALA A 86 -12.83 -3.09 19.27
C ALA A 86 -11.73 -2.03 19.48
N LYS A 87 -10.82 -2.25 20.43
CA LYS A 87 -9.72 -1.32 20.75
C LYS A 87 -8.44 -1.61 19.96
N ARG A 88 -8.49 -2.50 18.97
CA ARG A 88 -7.34 -2.79 18.10
C ARG A 88 -7.01 -1.57 17.24
N ARG A 89 -5.71 -1.30 17.05
CA ARG A 89 -5.22 -0.07 16.41
C ARG A 89 -4.42 -0.37 15.14
N HIS A 90 -4.59 0.46 14.11
CA HIS A 90 -3.69 0.47 12.95
C HIS A 90 -2.85 1.75 12.93
N TRP A 91 -1.54 1.63 12.67
CA TRP A 91 -0.59 2.74 12.82
C TRP A 91 -0.77 3.87 11.79
N ARG A 92 -1.35 3.56 10.62
CA ARG A 92 -1.69 4.56 9.61
C ARG A 92 -2.99 5.31 9.94
N ARG A 93 -3.95 4.67 10.63
CA ARG A 93 -5.29 5.27 10.88
C ARG A 93 -5.32 6.12 12.14
N THR A 94 -4.77 5.65 13.26
CA THR A 94 -4.87 6.35 14.55
C THR A 94 -3.51 6.46 15.25
N LYS A 95 -3.15 7.69 15.63
CA LYS A 95 -1.91 8.00 16.35
C LYS A 95 -2.09 7.78 17.86
N LEU A 96 -0.98 7.62 18.56
CA LEU A 96 -0.96 7.21 19.96
C LEU A 96 -1.14 8.37 20.96
N GLY A 97 -0.98 9.62 20.51
CA GLY A 97 -1.40 10.83 21.23
C GLY A 97 -0.85 10.95 22.65
N PHE A 98 0.48 10.96 22.80
CA PHE A 98 1.16 11.20 24.06
C PHE A 98 2.48 11.91 23.86
#